data_AF-A0A934YE09-F1
#
_entry.id   AF-A0A934YE09-F1
#
_cell.length_a   1.000
_cell.length_b   1.000
_cell.length_c   1.000
_cell.angle_alpha   90.00
_cell.angle_beta   90.00
_cell.angle_gamma   90.00
#
_symmetry.space_group_name_H-M   'P 1'
#
loop_
_entity.id
_entity.type
_entity.pdbx_description
1 polymer ?
#
loop_
_entity_poly.entity_id
_entity_poly.type
_entity_poly.pdbx_seq_one_letter_code
_entity_poly.pdbx_strand_id
1 'polypeptide(L)'
;MKEIKGGNGLADTIKLMRIPFSYFLMPVFLFAVSEVRQLDLYALIISFIVLHIFIYPASNGYNSYVDKDEGSIGGLRNPPKATKDLFYLSLVFDIIGIGLSLLLGFYFCLGIILYMIASRAYSSKVIRLKRFPILGFLTVIIFQGGFTFFLIYNAVDAVEFSFIWPDILLLFISSLLIAGVYPMTQIYQHEADRNDGVNTISMALGIRGTFIFSSGMFAVASALFYWYHFVNDTLSFFWYYLLFLSPVLIYFTSWFLKVIKNESAADYTNTMRLNLIASTCLNVYFMLKILLNNNII
;
A
#
# COMPACT_ATOMS: atom_id res chain seq x y z
N MET A 1 -28.43 12.54 -34.35
CA MET A 1 -27.47 11.51 -33.90
C MET A 1 -26.25 12.23 -33.35
N LYS A 2 -26.15 12.40 -32.03
CA LYS A 2 -24.94 13.00 -31.42
C LYS A 2 -23.86 11.93 -31.43
N GLU A 3 -22.78 12.18 -32.15
CA GLU A 3 -21.53 11.43 -31.98
C GLU A 3 -21.12 11.50 -30.51
N ILE A 4 -21.30 10.38 -29.81
CA ILE A 4 -20.64 10.15 -28.53
C ILE A 4 -19.17 10.01 -28.90
N LYS A 5 -18.39 11.08 -28.67
CA LYS A 5 -16.92 11.02 -28.77
C LYS A 5 -16.45 9.84 -27.93
N GLY A 6 -16.08 8.75 -28.59
CA GLY A 6 -15.50 7.58 -27.99
C GLY A 6 -14.18 7.96 -27.32
N GLY A 7 -14.21 8.13 -26.01
CA GLY A 7 -13.01 7.90 -25.20
C GLY A 7 -12.60 6.45 -25.44
N ASN A 8 -11.31 6.19 -25.70
CA ASN A 8 -10.79 4.86 -25.97
C ASN A 8 -11.10 3.93 -24.79
N GLY A 9 -12.23 3.23 -24.84
CA GLY A 9 -12.81 2.52 -23.69
C GLY A 9 -11.84 1.57 -23.01
N LEU A 10 -11.02 0.85 -23.79
CA LEU A 10 -9.99 -0.04 -23.28
C LEU A 10 -8.83 0.71 -22.61
N ALA A 11 -8.33 1.79 -23.21
CA ALA A 11 -7.21 2.56 -22.66
C ALA A 11 -7.60 3.22 -21.33
N ASP A 12 -8.82 3.74 -21.23
CA ASP A 12 -9.34 4.33 -20.01
C ASP A 12 -9.62 3.28 -18.93
N THR A 13 -10.10 2.10 -19.32
CA THR A 13 -10.21 0.93 -18.44
C THR A 13 -8.84 0.55 -17.85
N ILE A 14 -7.80 0.44 -18.69
CA ILE A 14 -6.44 0.10 -18.24
C ILE A 14 -5.87 1.18 -17.31
N LYS A 15 -6.12 2.48 -17.57
CA LYS A 15 -5.71 3.55 -16.66
C LYS A 15 -6.32 3.38 -15.27
N LEU A 16 -7.61 3.04 -15.18
CA LEU A 16 -8.31 2.86 -13.91
C LEU A 16 -7.88 1.62 -13.12
N MET A 17 -7.25 0.63 -13.76
CA MET A 17 -6.54 -0.45 -13.05
C MET A 17 -5.35 0.09 -12.23
N ARG A 18 -4.85 1.29 -12.56
CA ARG A 18 -3.75 1.95 -11.84
C ARG A 18 -2.55 1.04 -11.62
N ILE A 19 -2.14 0.29 -12.65
CA ILE A 19 -0.99 -0.63 -12.59
C ILE A 19 0.29 0.07 -12.06
N PRO A 20 0.63 1.30 -12.50
CA PRO A 20 1.79 2.01 -11.94
C PRO A 20 1.69 2.32 -10.44
N PHE A 21 0.48 2.35 -9.86
CA PHE A 21 0.28 2.58 -8.42
C PHE A 21 0.86 1.44 -7.57
N SER A 22 1.01 0.24 -8.14
CA SER A 22 1.69 -0.88 -7.48
C SER A 22 3.11 -0.53 -7.01
N TYR A 23 3.77 0.44 -7.66
CA TYR A 23 5.08 0.94 -7.20
C TYR A 23 5.03 1.50 -5.76
N PHE A 24 3.93 2.14 -5.38
CA PHE A 24 3.75 2.68 -4.02
C PHE A 24 3.47 1.61 -2.97
N LEU A 25 3.08 0.41 -3.38
CA LEU A 25 2.82 -0.75 -2.53
C LEU A 25 4.05 -1.68 -2.41
N MET A 26 5.00 -1.54 -3.33
CA MET A 26 6.25 -2.32 -3.37
C MET A 26 7.10 -2.26 -2.09
N PRO A 27 7.12 -1.18 -1.29
CA PRO A 27 7.92 -1.15 -0.06
C PRO A 27 7.59 -2.28 0.92
N VAL A 28 6.32 -2.65 1.09
CA VAL A 28 5.95 -3.78 1.98
C VAL A 28 6.43 -5.11 1.41
N PHE A 29 6.38 -5.25 0.09
CA PHE A 29 6.91 -6.44 -0.59
C PHE A 29 8.41 -6.60 -0.37
N LEU A 30 9.17 -5.55 -0.66
CA LEU A 30 10.62 -5.58 -0.47
C LEU A 30 10.99 -5.65 1.00
N PHE A 31 10.20 -5.10 1.92
CA PHE A 31 10.41 -5.26 3.35
C PHE A 31 10.36 -6.74 3.72
N ALA A 32 9.30 -7.46 3.36
CA ALA A 32 9.17 -8.89 3.63
C ALA A 32 10.34 -9.68 3.04
N VAL A 33 10.67 -9.44 1.77
CA VAL A 33 11.79 -10.10 1.08
C VAL A 33 13.14 -9.78 1.74
N SER A 34 13.33 -8.59 2.30
CA SER A 34 14.58 -8.21 2.96
C SER A 34 14.84 -8.94 4.28
N GLU A 35 13.82 -9.58 4.84
CA GLU A 35 13.90 -10.31 6.12
C GLU A 35 13.94 -11.84 5.92
N VAL A 36 13.80 -12.35 4.69
CA VAL A 36 13.85 -13.80 4.45
C VAL A 36 15.25 -14.34 4.73
N ARG A 37 15.30 -15.56 5.26
CA ARG A 37 16.55 -16.26 5.62
C ARG A 37 17.15 -16.99 4.42
N GLN A 38 16.29 -17.57 3.58
CA GLN A 38 16.70 -18.24 2.35
C GLN A 38 15.78 -17.80 1.21
N LEU A 39 16.34 -17.03 0.27
CA LEU A 39 15.59 -16.45 -0.84
C LEU A 39 15.25 -17.51 -1.91
N ASP A 40 13.96 -17.79 -2.10
CA ASP A 40 13.46 -18.51 -3.27
C ASP A 40 13.13 -17.53 -4.40
N LEU A 41 13.95 -17.55 -5.46
CA LEU A 41 13.77 -16.68 -6.63
C LEU A 41 12.51 -16.99 -7.44
N TYR A 42 12.11 -18.26 -7.51
CA TYR A 42 10.88 -18.64 -8.21
C TYR A 42 9.68 -18.04 -7.49
N ALA A 43 9.61 -18.24 -6.17
CA ALA A 43 8.52 -17.69 -5.38
C ALA A 43 8.52 -16.16 -5.32
N LEU A 44 9.70 -15.54 -5.28
CA LEU A 44 9.85 -14.08 -5.39
C LEU A 44 9.21 -13.54 -6.67
N ILE A 45 9.56 -14.11 -7.83
CA ILE A 45 9.06 -13.63 -9.13
C ILE A 45 7.55 -13.85 -9.25
N ILE A 46 7.06 -15.05 -8.90
CA ILE A 46 5.64 -15.37 -9.03
C ILE A 46 4.80 -14.52 -8.05
N SER A 47 5.21 -14.39 -6.78
CA SER A 47 4.49 -13.57 -5.81
C SER A 47 4.49 -12.09 -6.19
N PHE A 48 5.59 -11.58 -6.76
CA PHE A 48 5.66 -10.22 -7.29
C PHE A 48 4.64 -10.01 -8.42
N ILE A 49 4.59 -10.92 -9.39
CA ILE A 49 3.64 -10.86 -10.52
C ILE A 49 2.21 -10.94 -10.01
N VAL A 50 1.90 -11.90 -9.13
CA VAL A 50 0.56 -12.07 -8.54
C VAL A 50 0.10 -10.76 -7.90
N LEU A 51 0.91 -10.16 -7.03
CA LEU A 51 0.51 -8.97 -6.29
C LEU A 51 0.52 -7.70 -7.15
N HIS A 52 1.64 -7.38 -7.81
CA HIS A 52 1.86 -6.06 -8.41
C HIS A 52 1.24 -5.92 -9.79
N ILE A 53 1.10 -7.02 -10.54
CA ILE A 53 0.52 -7.01 -11.89
C ILE A 53 -0.97 -7.37 -11.85
N PHE A 54 -1.40 -8.28 -10.97
CA PHE A 54 -2.79 -8.76 -10.96
C PHE A 54 -3.61 -8.24 -9.78
N ILE A 55 -3.29 -8.62 -8.54
CA ILE A 55 -4.17 -8.43 -7.38
C ILE A 55 -4.31 -6.97 -6.95
N TYR A 56 -3.21 -6.19 -6.91
CA TYR A 56 -3.30 -4.77 -6.60
C TYR A 56 -4.01 -3.98 -7.70
N PRO A 57 -3.72 -4.18 -9.00
CA PRO A 57 -4.46 -3.49 -10.05
C PRO A 57 -5.94 -3.88 -10.09
N ALA A 58 -6.29 -5.15 -9.87
CA ALA A 58 -7.68 -5.58 -9.74
C ALA A 58 -8.39 -4.89 -8.56
N SER A 59 -7.70 -4.74 -7.43
CA SER A 59 -8.20 -4.02 -6.26
C SER A 59 -8.49 -2.55 -6.57
N ASN A 60 -7.56 -1.89 -7.24
CA ASN A 60 -7.71 -0.50 -7.68
C ASN A 60 -8.83 -0.33 -8.70
N GLY A 61 -8.93 -1.23 -9.67
CA GLY A 61 -9.96 -1.22 -10.72
C GLY A 61 -11.36 -1.44 -10.17
N TYR A 62 -11.55 -2.42 -9.28
CA TYR A 62 -12.82 -2.63 -8.59
C TYR A 62 -13.21 -1.42 -7.76
N ASN A 63 -12.26 -0.84 -7.01
CA ASN A 63 -12.50 0.36 -6.23
C ASN A 63 -13.00 1.52 -7.12
N SER A 64 -12.28 1.81 -8.20
CA SER A 64 -12.67 2.86 -9.16
C SER A 64 -14.00 2.57 -9.87
N TYR A 65 -14.33 1.30 -10.11
CA TYR A 65 -15.63 0.91 -10.66
C TYR A 65 -16.79 1.20 -9.71
N VAL A 66 -16.60 0.90 -8.42
CA VAL A 66 -17.66 1.06 -7.41
C VAL A 66 -17.88 2.53 -7.07
N ASP A 67 -16.79 3.29 -6.88
CA ASP A 67 -16.83 4.68 -6.44
C ASP A 67 -17.15 5.64 -7.59
N LYS A 68 -16.71 5.33 -8.82
CA LYS A 68 -16.94 6.17 -10.00
C LYS A 68 -16.48 7.63 -9.78
N ASP A 69 -15.33 7.79 -9.14
CA ASP A 69 -14.80 9.08 -8.74
C ASP A 69 -14.69 10.05 -9.93
N GLU A 70 -15.17 11.28 -9.74
CA GLU A 70 -14.95 12.39 -10.68
C GLU A 70 -13.76 13.28 -10.26
N GLY A 71 -13.41 13.25 -8.96
CA GLY A 71 -12.24 13.93 -8.41
C GLY A 71 -10.96 13.10 -8.52
N SER A 72 -9.82 13.71 -8.16
CA SER A 72 -8.54 13.01 -8.17
C SER A 72 -8.54 11.80 -7.22
N ILE A 73 -7.88 10.72 -7.65
CA ILE A 73 -7.66 9.50 -6.87
C ILE A 73 -6.18 9.13 -6.91
N GLY A 74 -5.72 8.25 -6.02
CA GLY A 74 -4.32 7.85 -5.95
C GLY A 74 -3.76 7.45 -7.33
N GLY A 75 -2.73 8.16 -7.79
CA GLY A 75 -2.07 7.96 -9.08
C GLY A 75 -2.75 8.60 -10.30
N LEU A 76 -3.99 9.09 -10.20
CA LEU A 76 -4.72 9.73 -11.29
C LEU A 76 -5.37 11.05 -10.85
N ARG A 77 -4.86 12.18 -11.38
CA ARG A 77 -5.43 13.50 -11.10
C ARG A 77 -6.84 13.67 -11.68
N ASN A 78 -7.05 13.20 -12.91
CA ASN A 78 -8.31 13.28 -13.64
C ASN A 78 -8.68 11.87 -14.10
N PRO A 79 -9.30 11.04 -13.24
CA PRO A 79 -9.67 9.68 -13.62
C PRO A 79 -10.74 9.70 -14.74
N PRO A 80 -10.64 8.82 -15.74
CA PRO A 80 -11.73 8.66 -16.70
C PRO A 80 -12.94 7.98 -16.05
N LYS A 81 -14.10 8.05 -16.71
CA LYS A 81 -15.34 7.46 -16.17
C LYS A 81 -15.27 5.93 -16.23
N ALA A 82 -15.55 5.28 -15.10
CA ALA A 82 -15.57 3.82 -15.03
C ALA A 82 -16.76 3.23 -15.81
N THR A 83 -16.49 2.20 -16.62
CA THR A 83 -17.48 1.41 -17.37
C THR A 83 -17.61 0.00 -16.77
N LYS A 84 -18.56 -0.81 -17.29
CA LYS A 84 -18.67 -2.23 -16.90
C LYS A 84 -17.43 -3.04 -17.30
N ASP A 85 -16.70 -2.62 -18.32
CA ASP A 85 -15.48 -3.31 -18.77
C ASP A 85 -14.42 -3.31 -17.68
N LEU A 86 -14.33 -2.26 -16.86
CA LEU A 86 -13.42 -2.20 -15.72
C LEU A 86 -13.72 -3.25 -14.66
N PHE A 87 -15.00 -3.49 -14.39
CA PHE A 87 -15.41 -4.54 -13.46
C PHE A 87 -14.99 -5.92 -13.97
N TYR A 88 -15.27 -6.23 -15.23
CA TYR A 88 -14.88 -7.51 -15.82
C TYR A 88 -13.35 -7.67 -15.92
N LEU A 89 -12.62 -6.61 -16.26
CA LEU A 89 -11.17 -6.65 -16.29
C LEU A 89 -10.58 -6.89 -14.90
N SER A 90 -11.13 -6.23 -13.87
CA SER A 90 -10.72 -6.46 -12.47
C SER A 90 -10.97 -7.92 -12.05
N LEU A 91 -12.12 -8.49 -12.43
CA LEU A 91 -12.43 -9.90 -12.16
C LEU A 91 -11.50 -10.87 -12.91
N VAL A 92 -11.18 -10.58 -14.17
CA VAL A 92 -10.20 -11.39 -14.93
C VAL A 92 -8.83 -11.35 -14.27
N PHE A 93 -8.38 -10.18 -13.82
CA PHE A 93 -7.12 -10.05 -13.10
C PHE A 93 -7.14 -10.81 -11.76
N ASP A 94 -8.25 -10.76 -11.01
CA ASP A 94 -8.41 -11.57 -9.79
C ASP A 94 -8.29 -13.07 -10.11
N ILE A 95 -9.00 -13.57 -11.12
CA ILE A 95 -8.97 -14.99 -11.52
C ILE A 95 -7.55 -15.42 -11.90
N ILE A 96 -6.85 -14.62 -12.70
CA ILE A 96 -5.48 -14.93 -13.12
C ILE A 96 -4.53 -14.88 -11.92
N GLY A 97 -4.62 -13.84 -11.08
CA GLY A 97 -3.79 -13.69 -9.88
C GLY A 97 -3.98 -14.84 -8.89
N ILE A 98 -5.23 -15.25 -8.63
CA ILE A 98 -5.56 -16.40 -7.79
C ILE A 98 -5.06 -17.71 -8.43
N GLY A 99 -5.27 -17.90 -9.74
CA GLY A 99 -4.76 -19.06 -10.47
C GLY A 99 -3.24 -19.20 -10.38
N LEU A 100 -2.50 -18.11 -10.59
CA LEU A 100 -1.04 -18.07 -10.46
C LEU A 100 -0.59 -18.28 -9.01
N SER A 101 -1.35 -17.81 -8.03
CA SER A 101 -1.01 -17.99 -6.62
C SER A 101 -1.00 -19.46 -6.17
N LEU A 102 -1.72 -20.35 -6.86
CA LEU A 102 -1.68 -21.80 -6.61
C LEU A 102 -0.30 -22.42 -6.90
N LEU A 103 0.52 -21.78 -7.75
CA LEU A 103 1.90 -22.22 -8.02
C LEU A 103 2.80 -22.09 -6.78
N LEU A 104 2.39 -21.28 -5.80
CA LEU A 104 3.06 -21.09 -4.51
C LEU A 104 2.37 -21.86 -3.37
N GLY A 105 1.40 -22.72 -3.71
CA GLY A 105 0.71 -23.59 -2.76
C GLY A 105 -0.62 -23.05 -2.23
N PHE A 106 -1.33 -23.94 -1.54
CA PHE A 106 -2.69 -23.70 -1.07
C PHE A 106 -2.80 -22.50 -0.10
N TYR A 107 -1.88 -22.40 0.87
CA TYR A 107 -1.95 -21.35 1.90
C TYR A 107 -1.70 -19.95 1.33
N PHE A 108 -0.77 -19.82 0.37
CA PHE A 108 -0.55 -18.53 -0.30
C PHE A 108 -1.79 -18.13 -1.10
N CYS A 109 -2.38 -19.05 -1.87
CA CYS A 109 -3.62 -18.81 -2.60
C CYS A 109 -4.79 -18.42 -1.69
N LEU A 110 -4.96 -19.12 -0.57
CA LEU A 110 -5.96 -18.76 0.44
C LEU A 110 -5.71 -17.34 0.98
N GLY A 111 -4.45 -16.97 1.23
CA GLY A 111 -4.08 -15.63 1.66
C GLY A 111 -4.44 -14.55 0.63
N ILE A 112 -4.21 -14.81 -0.66
CA ILE A 112 -4.62 -13.91 -1.76
C ILE A 112 -6.15 -13.77 -1.83
N ILE A 113 -6.89 -14.86 -1.66
CA ILE A 113 -8.37 -14.82 -1.62
C ILE A 113 -8.85 -13.98 -0.43
N LEU A 114 -8.26 -14.16 0.76
CA LEU A 114 -8.61 -13.37 1.95
C LEU A 114 -8.31 -11.87 1.75
N TYR A 115 -7.15 -11.55 1.18
CA TYR A 115 -6.79 -10.17 0.79
C TYR A 115 -7.82 -9.59 -0.18
N MET A 116 -8.17 -10.33 -1.23
CA MET A 116 -9.18 -9.91 -2.21
C MET A 116 -10.53 -9.66 -1.52
N ILE A 117 -11.01 -10.58 -0.68
CA ILE A 117 -12.27 -10.41 0.06
C ILE A 117 -12.24 -9.13 0.92
N ALA A 118 -11.16 -8.90 1.66
CA ALA A 118 -11.01 -7.70 2.49
C ALA A 118 -11.03 -6.42 1.63
N SER A 119 -10.29 -6.41 0.50
CA SER A 119 -10.30 -5.32 -0.47
C SER A 119 -11.70 -5.05 -1.04
N ARG A 120 -12.44 -6.11 -1.39
CA ARG A 120 -13.81 -6.00 -1.93
C ARG A 120 -14.78 -5.50 -0.86
N ALA A 121 -14.70 -6.01 0.38
CA ALA A 121 -15.51 -5.56 1.50
C ALA A 121 -15.27 -4.08 1.81
N TYR A 122 -14.02 -3.64 1.71
CA TYR A 122 -13.62 -2.25 1.90
C TYR A 122 -14.32 -1.29 0.91
N SER A 123 -14.34 -1.61 -0.38
CA SER A 123 -14.91 -0.72 -1.41
C SER A 123 -16.38 -1.00 -1.76
N SER A 124 -16.93 -2.17 -1.47
CA SER A 124 -18.28 -2.59 -1.90
C SER A 124 -19.39 -1.60 -1.50
N LYS A 125 -20.51 -1.58 -2.24
CA LYS A 125 -21.70 -0.78 -1.85
C LYS A 125 -22.49 -1.37 -0.68
N VAL A 126 -22.33 -2.67 -0.42
CA VAL A 126 -23.08 -3.39 0.62
C VAL A 126 -22.39 -3.27 1.98
N ILE A 127 -21.09 -3.58 2.04
CA ILE A 127 -20.32 -3.56 3.30
C ILE A 127 -19.66 -2.19 3.50
N ARG A 128 -19.00 -1.66 2.45
CA ARG A 128 -18.33 -0.34 2.39
C ARG A 128 -17.51 -0.01 3.65
N LEU A 129 -16.61 -0.90 4.10
CA LEU A 129 -15.87 -0.71 5.38
C LEU A 129 -15.16 0.65 5.46
N LYS A 130 -14.71 1.18 4.31
CA LYS A 130 -14.08 2.50 4.22
C LYS A 130 -14.92 3.65 4.78
N ARG A 131 -16.24 3.47 4.85
CA ARG A 131 -17.19 4.44 5.43
C ARG A 131 -16.91 4.69 6.92
N PHE A 132 -16.37 3.70 7.62
CA PHE A 132 -16.11 3.78 9.05
C PHE A 132 -14.62 4.07 9.29
N PRO A 133 -14.28 5.15 10.01
CA PRO A 133 -12.90 5.62 10.08
C PRO A 133 -11.96 4.56 10.66
N ILE A 134 -12.36 3.93 11.76
CA ILE A 134 -11.56 2.92 12.46
C ILE A 134 -11.55 1.58 11.71
N LEU A 135 -12.72 1.04 11.32
CA LEU A 135 -12.78 -0.26 10.65
C LEU A 135 -12.11 -0.23 9.27
N GLY A 136 -12.32 0.83 8.49
CA GLY A 136 -11.65 1.03 7.21
C GLY A 136 -10.13 1.11 7.38
N PHE A 137 -9.67 1.89 8.37
CA PHE A 137 -8.26 2.00 8.73
C PHE A 137 -7.65 0.65 9.15
N LEU A 138 -8.27 -0.05 10.10
CA LEU A 138 -7.79 -1.35 10.57
C LEU A 138 -7.71 -2.38 9.44
N THR A 139 -8.72 -2.41 8.56
CA THR A 139 -8.72 -3.29 7.38
C THR A 139 -7.47 -3.03 6.53
N VAL A 140 -7.16 -1.76 6.24
CA VAL A 140 -6.01 -1.44 5.40
C VAL A 140 -4.68 -1.73 6.08
N ILE A 141 -4.46 -1.31 7.33
CA ILE A 141 -3.17 -1.52 8.00
C ILE A 141 -2.89 -3.01 8.26
N ILE A 142 -3.92 -3.83 8.44
CA ILE A 142 -3.77 -5.28 8.60
C ILE A 142 -3.46 -5.89 7.23
N PHE A 143 -4.34 -5.71 6.25
CA PHE A 143 -4.25 -6.42 4.97
C PHE A 143 -3.15 -5.89 4.06
N GLN A 144 -2.83 -4.60 4.05
CA GLN A 144 -1.71 -4.04 3.28
C GLN A 144 -0.39 -3.96 4.08
N GLY A 145 -0.44 -4.16 5.40
CA GLY A 145 0.75 -4.16 6.26
C GLY A 145 1.17 -5.57 6.65
N GLY A 146 1.02 -5.93 7.93
CA GLY A 146 1.51 -7.19 8.51
C GLY A 146 0.99 -8.45 7.82
N PHE A 147 -0.27 -8.50 7.36
CA PHE A 147 -0.78 -9.68 6.64
C PHE A 147 -0.09 -9.86 5.29
N THR A 148 0.06 -8.79 4.51
CA THR A 148 0.77 -8.84 3.23
C THR A 148 2.23 -9.19 3.44
N PHE A 149 2.89 -8.57 4.43
CA PHE A 149 4.26 -8.93 4.82
C PHE A 149 4.38 -10.44 5.09
N PHE A 150 3.51 -10.96 5.97
CA PHE A 150 3.50 -12.38 6.34
C PHE A 150 3.29 -13.28 5.13
N LEU A 151 2.32 -12.92 4.28
CA LEU A 151 1.99 -13.68 3.08
C LEU A 151 3.18 -13.78 2.11
N ILE A 152 3.90 -12.69 1.91
CA ILE A 152 5.09 -12.66 1.04
C ILE A 152 6.26 -13.41 1.68
N TYR A 153 6.52 -13.19 2.97
CA TYR A 153 7.59 -13.89 3.67
C TYR A 153 7.43 -15.41 3.56
N ASN A 154 6.24 -15.95 3.85
CA ASN A 154 6.01 -17.40 3.80
C ASN A 154 5.98 -17.97 2.38
N ALA A 155 5.78 -17.13 1.36
CA ALA A 155 5.93 -17.58 -0.01
C ALA A 155 7.39 -17.67 -0.42
N VAL A 156 8.17 -16.66 -0.04
CA VAL A 156 9.52 -16.42 -0.59
C VAL A 156 10.62 -17.06 0.26
N ASP A 157 10.40 -17.23 1.56
CA ASP A 157 11.35 -17.92 2.43
C ASP A 157 11.12 -19.44 2.37
N ALA A 158 12.20 -20.19 2.20
CA ALA A 158 12.17 -21.64 2.32
C ALA A 158 11.96 -22.12 3.78
N VAL A 159 12.10 -21.20 4.75
CA VAL A 159 11.91 -21.44 6.18
C VAL A 159 10.57 -20.86 6.63
N GLU A 160 9.78 -21.63 7.37
CA GLU A 160 8.50 -21.17 7.94
C GLU A 160 8.69 -19.94 8.85
N PHE A 161 7.78 -18.97 8.74
CA PHE A 161 7.83 -17.77 9.58
C PHE A 161 7.65 -18.13 11.06
N SER A 162 8.58 -17.64 11.89
CA SER A 162 8.53 -17.90 13.32
C SER A 162 7.65 -16.87 14.03
N PHE A 163 6.55 -17.32 14.65
CA PHE A 163 5.69 -16.48 15.49
C PHE A 163 6.27 -16.25 16.90
N ILE A 164 7.58 -16.06 16.98
CA ILE A 164 8.29 -15.81 18.24
C ILE A 164 8.94 -14.43 18.22
N TRP A 165 9.35 -13.98 19.40
CA TRP A 165 10.14 -12.76 19.51
C TRP A 165 11.58 -13.00 18.99
N PRO A 166 12.18 -12.04 18.26
CA PRO A 166 11.63 -10.73 17.87
C PRO A 166 10.90 -10.69 16.53
N ASP A 167 10.89 -11.78 15.73
CA ASP A 167 10.37 -11.81 14.35
C ASP A 167 8.92 -11.31 14.22
N ILE A 168 8.07 -11.60 15.21
CA ILE A 168 6.68 -11.13 15.23
C ILE A 168 6.56 -9.59 15.14
N LEU A 169 7.58 -8.84 15.58
CA LEU A 169 7.62 -7.38 15.48
C LEU A 169 7.54 -6.88 14.04
N LEU A 170 8.09 -7.62 13.07
CA LEU A 170 8.11 -7.21 11.67
C LEU A 170 6.70 -7.04 11.10
N LEU A 171 5.76 -7.88 11.53
CA LEU A 171 4.35 -7.77 11.16
C LEU A 171 3.75 -6.45 11.66
N PHE A 172 4.01 -6.11 12.94
CA PHE A 172 3.53 -4.87 13.55
C PHE A 172 4.19 -3.64 12.94
N ILE A 173 5.51 -3.68 12.68
CA ILE A 173 6.25 -2.61 12.03
C ILE A 173 5.66 -2.35 10.65
N SER A 174 5.43 -3.40 9.84
CA SER A 174 4.79 -3.28 8.52
C SER A 174 3.42 -2.60 8.61
N SER A 175 2.55 -3.05 9.54
CA SER A 175 1.25 -2.41 9.78
C SER A 175 1.35 -0.96 10.24
N LEU A 176 2.31 -0.62 11.11
CA LEU A 176 2.50 0.75 11.60
C LEU A 176 3.05 1.68 10.52
N LEU A 177 3.92 1.19 9.63
CA LEU A 177 4.36 1.95 8.46
C LEU A 177 3.16 2.29 7.56
N ILE A 178 2.28 1.31 7.28
CA ILE A 178 1.03 1.57 6.55
C ILE A 178 0.09 2.49 7.35
N ALA A 179 0.04 2.36 8.67
CA ALA A 179 -0.74 3.25 9.54
C ALA A 179 -0.29 4.71 9.45
N GLY A 180 1.01 4.97 9.22
CA GLY A 180 1.53 6.31 8.96
C GLY A 180 1.25 6.82 7.54
N VAL A 181 1.32 5.95 6.53
CA VAL A 181 1.12 6.35 5.13
C VAL A 181 -0.35 6.52 4.79
N TYR A 182 -1.19 5.57 5.15
CA TYR A 182 -2.55 5.46 4.63
C TYR A 182 -3.45 6.68 4.95
N PRO A 183 -3.47 7.25 6.18
CA PRO A 183 -4.21 8.47 6.44
C PRO A 183 -3.74 9.65 5.56
N MET A 184 -2.44 9.74 5.27
CA MET A 184 -1.91 10.78 4.38
C MET A 184 -2.44 10.63 2.95
N THR A 185 -2.72 9.41 2.50
CA THR A 185 -3.29 9.17 1.16
C THR A 185 -4.72 9.67 1.00
N GLN A 186 -5.43 9.93 2.11
CA GLN A 186 -6.82 10.39 2.14
C GLN A 186 -6.94 11.91 2.30
N ILE A 187 -5.86 12.59 2.68
CA ILE A 187 -5.91 13.96 3.22
C ILE A 187 -6.49 15.00 2.26
N TYR A 188 -6.33 14.79 0.95
CA TYR A 188 -6.83 15.68 -0.10
C TYR A 188 -8.25 15.32 -0.58
N GLN A 189 -8.82 14.21 -0.10
CA GLN A 189 -10.10 13.66 -0.58
C GLN A 189 -11.27 13.98 0.36
N HIS A 190 -11.07 14.77 1.41
CA HIS A 190 -12.09 15.01 2.46
C HIS A 190 -13.44 15.48 1.92
N GLU A 191 -13.45 16.36 0.91
CA GLU A 191 -14.69 16.84 0.30
C GLU A 191 -15.39 15.75 -0.53
N ALA A 192 -14.62 15.04 -1.37
CA ALA A 192 -15.14 13.94 -2.17
C ALA A 192 -15.70 12.81 -1.28
N ASP A 193 -14.94 12.37 -0.28
CA ASP A 193 -15.36 11.35 0.68
C ASP A 193 -16.64 11.75 1.43
N ARG A 194 -16.76 13.02 1.83
CA ARG A 194 -17.97 13.54 2.47
C ARG A 194 -19.19 13.46 1.56
N ASN A 195 -19.04 13.87 0.30
CA ASN A 195 -20.12 13.80 -0.71
C ASN A 195 -20.54 12.34 -0.99
N ASP A 196 -19.60 11.42 -0.83
CA ASP A 196 -19.79 9.97 -0.97
C ASP A 196 -20.30 9.25 0.29
N GLY A 197 -20.62 10.01 1.35
CA GLY A 197 -21.10 9.50 2.63
C GLY A 197 -20.07 8.66 3.38
N VAL A 198 -18.78 8.83 3.08
CA VAL A 198 -17.64 8.15 3.68
C VAL A 198 -17.01 9.06 4.74
N ASN A 199 -16.74 8.53 5.93
CA ASN A 199 -15.96 9.21 6.96
C ASN A 199 -14.66 8.46 7.19
N THR A 200 -13.58 8.92 6.55
CA THR A 200 -12.26 8.27 6.65
C THR A 200 -11.55 8.61 7.96
N ILE A 201 -10.49 7.87 8.30
CA ILE A 201 -9.68 8.19 9.49
C ILE A 201 -9.04 9.57 9.38
N SER A 202 -8.61 9.97 8.18
CA SER A 202 -8.05 11.31 7.97
C SER A 202 -9.10 12.42 8.18
N MET A 203 -10.35 12.19 7.77
CA MET A 203 -11.44 13.14 8.06
C MET A 203 -11.74 13.21 9.56
N ALA A 204 -11.78 12.07 10.25
CA ALA A 204 -12.02 12.01 11.69
C ALA A 204 -10.93 12.73 12.50
N LEU A 205 -9.68 12.65 12.06
CA LEU A 205 -8.54 13.35 12.66
C LEU A 205 -8.45 14.83 12.24
N GLY A 206 -9.08 15.19 11.11
CA GLY A 206 -8.84 16.44 10.40
C GLY A 206 -7.45 16.48 9.73
N ILE A 207 -7.22 17.51 8.90
CA ILE A 207 -5.98 17.65 8.13
C ILE A 207 -4.74 17.66 9.04
N ARG A 208 -4.69 18.53 10.05
CA ARG A 208 -3.52 18.64 10.96
C ARG A 208 -3.36 17.40 11.83
N GLY A 209 -4.47 16.86 12.35
CA GLY A 209 -4.45 15.64 13.15
C GLY A 209 -3.95 14.44 12.36
N THR A 210 -4.22 14.39 11.05
CA THR A 210 -3.67 13.36 10.14
C THR A 210 -2.14 13.40 10.15
N PHE A 211 -1.50 14.57 10.01
CA PHE A 211 -0.04 14.68 10.08
C PHE A 211 0.53 14.25 11.44
N ILE A 212 -0.12 14.66 12.54
CA ILE A 212 0.33 14.33 13.91
C ILE A 212 0.22 12.82 14.15
N PHE A 213 -0.92 12.23 13.78
CA PHE A 213 -1.16 10.80 13.90
C PHE A 213 -0.13 10.00 13.08
N SER A 214 0.06 10.36 11.80
CA SER A 214 1.03 9.70 10.93
C SER A 214 2.46 9.80 11.47
N SER A 215 2.85 10.97 12.02
CA SER A 215 4.15 11.13 12.67
C SER A 215 4.30 10.20 13.87
N GLY A 216 3.26 10.06 14.70
CA GLY A 216 3.24 9.14 15.84
C GLY A 216 3.39 7.67 15.40
N MET A 217 2.66 7.25 14.36
CA MET A 217 2.76 5.89 13.82
C MET A 217 4.17 5.61 13.28
N PHE A 218 4.77 6.54 12.52
CA PHE A 218 6.13 6.39 12.02
C PHE A 218 7.19 6.39 13.13
N ALA A 219 7.00 7.18 14.19
CA ALA A 219 7.89 7.20 15.34
C ALA A 219 7.87 5.85 16.08
N VAL A 220 6.68 5.30 16.34
CA VAL A 220 6.53 3.99 16.98
C VAL A 220 7.10 2.89 16.08
N ALA A 221 6.79 2.90 14.77
CA ALA A 221 7.36 1.95 13.82
C ALA A 221 8.90 1.99 13.83
N SER A 222 9.49 3.19 13.80
CA SER A 222 10.94 3.37 13.80
C SER A 222 11.59 2.94 15.11
N ALA A 223 10.94 3.16 16.25
CA ALA A 223 11.41 2.70 17.55
C ALA A 223 11.39 1.16 17.65
N LEU A 224 10.33 0.52 17.16
CA LEU A 224 10.26 -0.95 17.09
C LEU A 224 11.28 -1.51 16.11
N PHE A 225 11.53 -0.84 14.99
CA PHE A 225 12.51 -1.28 14.00
C PHE A 225 13.95 -1.11 14.51
N TYR A 226 14.25 -0.04 15.26
CA TYR A 226 15.48 0.09 16.03
C TYR A 226 15.66 -1.08 16.99
N TRP A 227 14.63 -1.39 17.79
CA TRP A 227 14.68 -2.47 18.76
C TRP A 227 14.92 -3.83 18.10
N TYR A 228 14.21 -4.12 17.00
CA TYR A 228 14.41 -5.33 16.21
C TYR A 228 15.88 -5.47 15.76
N HIS A 229 16.46 -4.42 15.19
CA HIS A 229 17.85 -4.45 14.73
C HIS A 229 18.87 -4.47 15.87
N PHE A 230 18.56 -3.85 17.01
CA PHE A 230 19.40 -3.89 18.20
C PHE A 230 19.51 -5.30 18.78
N VAL A 231 18.39 -6.00 18.94
CA VAL A 231 18.37 -7.37 19.50
C VAL A 231 19.02 -8.39 18.57
N ASN A 232 18.95 -8.17 17.24
CA ASN A 232 19.55 -9.04 16.24
C ASN A 232 20.98 -8.65 15.84
N ASP A 233 21.63 -7.72 16.54
CA ASP A 233 22.99 -7.22 16.24
C ASP A 233 23.18 -6.76 14.78
N THR A 234 22.17 -6.09 14.24
CA THR A 234 22.10 -5.63 12.83
C THR A 234 21.84 -4.13 12.74
N LEU A 235 22.34 -3.37 13.71
CA LEU A 235 22.03 -1.95 13.88
C LEU A 235 22.46 -1.07 12.70
N SER A 236 23.44 -1.51 11.90
CA SER A 236 23.84 -0.86 10.65
C SER A 236 22.66 -0.67 9.69
N PHE A 237 21.77 -1.66 9.56
CA PHE A 237 20.58 -1.56 8.70
C PHE A 237 19.58 -0.52 9.21
N PHE A 238 19.50 -0.29 10.51
CA PHE A 238 18.68 0.78 11.06
C PHE A 238 19.24 2.18 10.71
N TRP A 239 20.57 2.34 10.75
CA TRP A 239 21.19 3.60 10.34
C TRP A 239 21.02 3.87 8.83
N TYR A 240 21.11 2.84 7.99
CA TYR A 240 20.74 2.95 6.58
C TYR A 240 19.27 3.32 6.40
N TYR A 241 18.36 2.71 7.17
CA TYR A 241 16.94 3.06 7.15
C TYR A 241 16.74 4.56 7.43
N LEU A 242 17.35 5.11 8.48
CA LEU A 242 17.25 6.55 8.79
C LEU A 242 17.83 7.44 7.69
N LEU A 243 18.97 7.04 7.10
CA LEU A 243 19.58 7.76 5.99
C LEU A 243 18.63 7.84 4.79
N PHE A 244 18.06 6.71 4.37
CA PHE A 244 17.12 6.65 3.25
C PHE A 244 15.78 7.30 3.58
N LEU A 245 15.34 7.31 4.84
CA LEU A 245 14.11 7.98 5.25
C LEU A 245 14.26 9.51 5.35
N SER A 246 15.49 10.03 5.45
CA SER A 246 15.74 11.47 5.63
C SER A 246 15.06 12.37 4.58
N PRO A 247 15.02 12.06 3.26
CA PRO A 247 14.31 12.90 2.28
C PRO A 247 12.81 12.89 2.51
N VAL A 248 12.26 11.77 2.99
CA VAL A 248 10.84 11.63 3.35
C VAL A 248 10.51 12.54 4.52
N LEU A 249 11.31 12.50 5.59
CA LEU A 249 11.12 13.33 6.79
C LEU A 249 11.23 14.82 6.47
N ILE A 250 12.22 15.21 5.66
CA ILE A 250 12.42 16.61 5.23
C ILE A 250 11.20 17.09 4.42
N TYR A 251 10.74 16.30 3.45
CA TYR A 251 9.60 16.66 2.62
C TYR A 251 8.30 16.71 3.44
N PHE A 252 8.04 15.68 4.25
CA PHE A 252 6.86 15.58 5.12
C PHE A 252 6.79 16.77 6.09
N THR A 253 7.89 17.09 6.78
CA THR A 253 7.94 18.21 7.72
C THR A 253 7.74 19.54 7.02
N SER A 254 8.41 19.75 5.88
CA SER A 254 8.26 20.97 5.07
C SER A 254 6.82 21.13 4.56
N TRP A 255 6.17 20.05 4.17
CA TRP A 255 4.77 20.05 3.75
C TRP A 255 3.84 20.33 4.92
N PHE A 256 4.06 19.71 6.07
CA PHE A 256 3.25 19.95 7.26
C PHE A 256 3.31 21.42 7.71
N LEU A 257 4.50 22.05 7.70
CA LEU A 257 4.66 23.46 8.00
C LEU A 257 3.90 24.38 7.02
N LYS A 258 3.79 23.98 5.74
CA LYS A 258 2.95 24.70 4.76
C LYS A 258 1.47 24.54 5.07
N VAL A 259 1.04 23.32 5.41
CA VAL A 259 -0.36 23.01 5.76
C VAL A 259 -0.83 23.75 7.02
N ILE A 260 0.03 23.89 8.03
CA ILE A 260 -0.27 24.68 9.23
C ILE A 260 -0.58 26.14 8.87
N LYS A 261 0.14 26.70 7.90
CA LYS A 261 -0.07 28.08 7.42
C LYS A 261 -1.29 28.18 6.50
N ASN A 262 -1.52 27.17 5.66
CA ASN A 262 -2.62 27.13 4.72
C ASN A 262 -3.03 25.68 4.44
N GLU A 263 -4.22 25.28 4.91
CA GLU A 263 -4.71 23.90 4.78
C GLU A 263 -4.98 23.49 3.34
N SER A 264 -5.18 24.42 2.40
CA SER A 264 -5.34 24.07 0.98
C SER A 264 -4.08 23.46 0.35
N ALA A 265 -2.93 23.54 1.02
CA ALA A 265 -1.72 22.82 0.63
C ALA A 265 -1.82 21.31 0.87
N ALA A 266 -2.84 20.82 1.61
CA ALA A 266 -3.13 19.40 1.77
C ALA A 266 -3.80 18.84 0.48
N ASP A 267 -3.08 18.94 -0.63
CA ASP A 267 -3.59 18.66 -1.96
C ASP A 267 -3.07 17.33 -2.54
N TYR A 268 -3.67 16.92 -3.65
CA TYR A 268 -3.28 15.73 -4.41
C TYR A 268 -1.79 15.74 -4.81
N THR A 269 -1.25 16.90 -5.20
CA THR A 269 0.11 17.02 -5.73
C THR A 269 1.13 16.68 -4.66
N ASN A 270 0.99 17.29 -3.49
CA ASN A 270 1.89 17.06 -2.37
C ASN A 270 1.74 15.65 -1.81
N THR A 271 0.52 15.12 -1.78
CA THR A 271 0.27 13.73 -1.38
C THR A 271 0.97 12.73 -2.31
N MET A 272 0.82 12.87 -3.63
CA MET A 272 1.49 11.97 -4.58
C MET A 272 3.01 12.14 -4.57
N ARG A 273 3.51 13.36 -4.34
CA ARG A 273 4.96 13.59 -4.20
C ARG A 273 5.51 12.95 -2.94
N LEU A 274 4.80 13.00 -1.80
CA LEU A 274 5.18 12.26 -0.59
C LEU A 274 5.24 10.76 -0.88
N ASN A 275 4.18 10.20 -1.50
CA ASN A 275 4.14 8.78 -1.84
C ASN A 275 5.31 8.36 -2.74
N LEU A 276 5.64 9.16 -3.76
CA LEU A 276 6.76 8.88 -4.65
C LEU A 276 8.10 8.91 -3.91
N ILE A 277 8.37 9.96 -3.13
CA ILE A 277 9.61 10.06 -2.34
C ILE A 277 9.70 8.89 -1.34
N ALA A 278 8.64 8.64 -0.57
CA ALA A 278 8.60 7.59 0.43
C ALA A 278 8.81 6.19 -0.17
N SER A 279 8.04 5.84 -1.20
CA SER A 279 8.18 4.56 -1.88
C SER A 279 9.56 4.41 -2.50
N THR A 280 10.12 5.44 -3.14
CA THR A 280 11.44 5.36 -3.76
C THR A 280 12.53 5.13 -2.72
N CYS A 281 12.54 5.93 -1.65
CA CYS A 281 13.48 5.80 -0.55
C CYS A 281 13.42 4.41 0.11
N LEU A 282 12.22 3.92 0.44
CA LEU A 282 12.04 2.62 1.09
C LEU A 282 12.34 1.46 0.14
N ASN A 283 11.93 1.55 -1.13
CA ASN A 283 12.26 0.54 -2.13
C ASN A 283 13.78 0.41 -2.29
N VAL A 284 14.51 1.52 -2.42
CA VAL A 284 15.97 1.50 -2.52
C VAL A 284 16.62 0.96 -1.25
N TYR A 285 16.15 1.37 -0.08
CA TYR A 285 16.64 0.84 1.20
C TYR A 285 16.45 -0.68 1.32
N PHE A 286 15.25 -1.19 1.08
CA PHE A 286 15.00 -2.63 1.19
C PHE A 286 15.71 -3.44 0.10
N MET A 287 15.83 -2.91 -1.12
CA MET A 287 16.67 -3.54 -2.16
C MET A 287 18.13 -3.62 -1.71
N LEU A 288 18.70 -2.53 -1.16
CA LEU A 288 20.06 -2.55 -0.64
C LEU A 288 20.22 -3.60 0.46
N LYS A 289 19.27 -3.68 1.40
CA LYS A 289 19.27 -4.69 2.47
C LYS A 289 19.21 -6.11 1.91
N ILE A 290 18.38 -6.37 0.90
CA ILE A 290 18.32 -7.68 0.22
C ILE A 290 19.68 -8.04 -0.39
N LEU A 291 20.31 -7.11 -1.10
CA LEU A 291 21.60 -7.36 -1.76
C LEU A 291 22.72 -7.65 -0.75
N LEU A 292 22.78 -6.90 0.35
CA LEU A 292 23.75 -7.11 1.43
C LEU A 292 23.51 -8.42 2.19
N ASN A 293 22.25 -8.75 2.53
CA ASN A 293 21.93 -9.99 3.26
C ASN A 293 22.25 -11.25 2.46
N ASN A 294 22.15 -11.19 1.12
CA ASN A 294 22.45 -12.32 0.25
C ASN A 294 23.90 -12.34 -0.26
N ASN A 295 24.79 -11.50 0.29
CA ASN A 295 26.20 -11.35 -0.13
C ASN A 295 26.36 -11.15 -1.64
N ILE A 296 25.42 -10.45 -2.29
CA ILE A 296 25.48 -10.14 -3.72
C ILE A 296 26.45 -8.98 -3.97
N ILE A 297 26.53 -8.05 -3.01
CA ILE A 297 27.47 -6.91 -2.98
C ILE A 297 28.08 -6.77 -1.58
#